data_AF-A0A2P0QJF9-F1
#
_entry.id   AF-A0A2P0QJF9-F1
#
_cell.length_a   1.000
_cell.length_b   1.000
_cell.length_c   1.000
_cell.angle_alpha   90.00
_cell.angle_beta   90.00
_cell.angle_gamma   90.00
#
_symmetry.space_group_name_H-M   'P 1'
#
loop_
_entity.id
_entity.type
_entity.pdbx_description
1 polymer ?
#
loop_
_entity_poly.entity_id
_entity_poly.type
_entity_poly.pdbx_seq_one_letter_code
_entity_poly.pdbx_strand_id
1 'polypeptide(L)'
;MVAFNYFCTHQGGDLSGTYKGDTKSLGACPLHLSTYDLTRHGILISGQAYQSLPQVLLELDGDDIYAVGVFGLIFGRYDNLQG
;
A
#
# COMPACT_ATOMS: atom_id res chain seq x y z
N MET A 1 12.60 0.26 7.35
CA MET A 1 11.16 0.44 7.57
C MET A 1 10.51 0.83 6.27
N VAL A 2 9.25 0.46 6.06
CA VAL A 2 8.44 0.85 4.90
C VAL A 2 7.03 1.19 5.39
N ALA A 3 6.33 2.05 4.66
CA ALA A 3 4.93 2.38 4.94
C ALA A 3 4.14 2.38 3.63
N PHE A 4 2.91 1.91 3.69
CA PHE A 4 2.04 1.76 2.53
C PHE A 4 0.62 2.22 2.87
N ASN A 5 -0.12 2.59 1.83
CA ASN A 5 -1.56 2.83 1.90
C ASN A 5 -2.33 1.50 2.08
N TYR A 6 -3.45 1.51 2.82
CA TYR A 6 -4.27 0.31 3.06
C TYR A 6 -5.47 0.15 2.11
N PHE A 7 -5.67 1.03 1.14
CA PHE A 7 -6.71 0.85 0.12
C PHE A 7 -6.15 0.07 -1.07
N CYS A 8 -6.80 -1.05 -1.37
CA CYS A 8 -6.50 -1.84 -2.55
C CYS A 8 -6.65 -0.98 -3.82
N THR A 9 -5.64 -0.97 -4.68
CA THR A 9 -5.60 -0.15 -5.90
C THR A 9 -6.60 -0.60 -6.96
N HIS A 10 -7.24 -1.76 -6.81
CA HIS A 10 -8.27 -2.23 -7.73
C HIS A 10 -9.57 -1.42 -7.59
N GLN A 11 -10.27 -1.60 -6.47
CA GLN A 11 -11.59 -1.00 -6.21
C GLN A 11 -11.74 -0.54 -4.75
N GLY A 12 -10.63 -0.17 -4.10
CA GLY A 12 -10.66 0.48 -2.78
C GLY A 12 -11.00 -0.42 -1.61
N GLY A 13 -10.94 -1.74 -1.76
CA GLY A 13 -11.12 -2.65 -0.63
C GLY A 13 -10.11 -2.38 0.48
N ASP A 14 -10.58 -2.34 1.72
CA ASP A 14 -9.75 -2.15 2.91
C ASP A 14 -8.83 -3.37 3.13
N LEU A 15 -7.54 -3.12 3.25
CA LEU A 15 -6.50 -4.11 3.51
C LEU A 15 -6.02 -4.07 4.96
N SER A 16 -6.57 -3.20 5.80
CA SER A 16 -6.23 -3.11 7.23
C SER A 16 -6.42 -4.47 7.90
N GLY A 17 -5.42 -4.89 8.69
CA GLY A 17 -5.45 -6.19 9.38
C GLY A 17 -5.16 -7.42 8.50
N THR A 18 -4.87 -7.24 7.20
CA THR A 18 -4.56 -8.36 6.28
C THR A 18 -3.06 -8.62 6.13
N TYR A 19 -2.21 -8.03 6.99
CA TYR A 19 -0.77 -8.25 6.93
C TYR A 19 -0.42 -9.68 7.35
N LYS A 20 0.41 -10.34 6.53
CA LYS A 20 0.92 -11.69 6.78
C LYS A 20 2.40 -11.60 7.13
N GLY A 21 2.75 -11.92 8.38
CA GLY A 21 4.12 -11.83 8.88
C GLY A 21 5.11 -12.73 8.14
N ASP A 22 4.72 -13.98 7.88
CA ASP A 22 5.61 -15.01 7.30
C ASP A 22 6.08 -14.64 5.89
N THR A 23 5.16 -14.16 5.05
CA THR A 23 5.41 -13.78 3.66
C THR A 23 5.69 -12.29 3.49
N LYS A 24 5.55 -11.49 4.55
CA LYS A 24 5.64 -10.02 4.53
C LYS A 24 4.78 -9.40 3.43
N SER A 25 3.58 -9.94 3.25
CA SER A 25 2.63 -9.53 2.22
C SER A 25 1.39 -8.89 2.84
N LEU A 26 0.71 -8.04 2.08
CA LEU A 26 -0.58 -7.46 2.45
C LEU A 26 -1.69 -8.03 1.58
N GLY A 27 -2.78 -8.47 2.21
CA GLY A 27 -3.90 -9.16 1.55
C GLY A 27 -4.00 -10.63 1.97
N ALA A 28 -4.85 -11.45 1.34
CA ALA A 28 -5.61 -11.15 0.14
C ALA A 28 -6.73 -10.14 0.42
N CYS A 29 -6.89 -9.15 -0.47
CA CYS A 29 -7.97 -8.17 -0.39
C CYS A 29 -9.33 -8.88 -0.26
N PRO A 30 -10.18 -8.51 0.70
CA PRO A 30 -11.43 -9.23 0.95
C PRO A 30 -12.42 -9.16 -0.22
N LEU A 31 -12.28 -8.19 -1.12
CA LEU A 31 -13.19 -8.04 -2.26
C LEU A 31 -12.82 -8.97 -3.43
N HIS A 32 -11.56 -8.96 -3.86
CA HIS A 32 -11.13 -9.61 -5.11
C HIS A 32 -9.75 -10.28 -5.02
N LEU A 33 -9.32 -10.60 -3.80
CA LEU A 33 -8.15 -11.42 -3.47
C LEU A 33 -6.78 -10.87 -3.89
N SER A 34 -6.68 -9.58 -4.26
CA SER A 34 -5.38 -8.95 -4.55
C SER A 34 -4.43 -9.03 -3.36
N THR A 35 -3.19 -9.48 -3.59
CA THR A 35 -2.15 -9.61 -2.57
C THR A 35 -0.88 -8.90 -3.04
N TYR A 36 -0.22 -8.16 -2.16
CA TYR A 36 0.93 -7.30 -2.47
C TYR A 36 2.17 -7.72 -1.66
N ASP A 37 3.35 -7.67 -2.27
CA ASP A 37 4.64 -7.94 -1.61
C ASP A 37 5.22 -6.66 -1.02
N LEU A 38 5.23 -6.54 0.32
CA LEU A 38 5.73 -5.33 1.00
C LEU A 38 7.27 -5.25 1.03
N THR A 39 7.96 -6.32 0.66
CA THR A 39 9.43 -6.34 0.56
C THR A 39 9.93 -5.86 -0.80
N ARG A 40 9.02 -5.69 -1.77
CA ARG A 40 9.31 -5.31 -3.16
C ARG A 40 8.40 -4.19 -3.64
N HIS A 41 8.44 -3.05 -2.94
CA HIS A 41 7.73 -1.83 -3.31
C HIS A 41 6.21 -2.02 -3.53
N GLY A 42 5.59 -2.93 -2.78
CA GLY A 42 4.16 -3.17 -2.86
C GLY A 42 3.70 -3.79 -4.18
N ILE A 43 4.59 -4.47 -4.93
CA ILE A 43 4.23 -5.09 -6.20
C ILE A 43 3.11 -6.12 -6.00
N LEU A 44 2.17 -6.15 -6.95
CA LEU A 44 1.10 -7.15 -6.96
C LEU A 44 1.70 -8.55 -7.16
N ILE A 45 1.39 -9.46 -6.23
CA ILE A 45 1.72 -10.88 -6.33
C ILE A 45 0.67 -11.58 -7.20
N SER A 46 -0.60 -11.35 -6.88
CA SER A 46 -1.76 -11.92 -7.58
C SER A 46 -3.00 -11.07 -7.33
N GLY A 47 -3.98 -11.10 -8.23
CA GLY A 47 -5.25 -10.40 -8.09
C GLY A 47 -5.68 -9.62 -9.33
N GLN A 48 -6.61 -8.67 -9.13
CA GLN A 48 -7.21 -7.86 -10.19
C GLN A 48 -6.71 -6.41 -10.23
N ALA A 49 -5.89 -6.00 -9.25
CA ALA A 49 -5.26 -4.69 -9.31
C ALA A 49 -4.28 -4.63 -10.50
N TYR A 50 -4.03 -3.43 -11.02
CA TYR A 50 -3.11 -3.19 -12.13
C TYR A 50 -1.92 -2.29 -11.72
N GLN A 51 -1.86 -1.89 -10.45
CA GLN A 51 -0.84 -1.02 -9.88
C GLN A 51 -0.31 -1.63 -8.58
N SER A 52 0.98 -1.43 -8.31
CA SER A 52 1.56 -1.66 -6.98
C SER A 52 0.83 -0.83 -5.92
N LEU A 53 0.86 -1.29 -4.68
CA LEU A 53 0.30 -0.59 -3.54
C LEU A 53 1.03 0.75 -3.32
N PRO A 54 0.34 1.89 -3.16
CA PRO A 54 0.98 3.18 -2.97
C PRO A 54 1.88 3.16 -1.74
N GLN A 55 3.15 3.53 -1.94
CA GLN A 55 4.17 3.51 -0.90
C GLN A 55 4.40 4.93 -0.39
N VAL A 56 4.35 5.11 0.93
CA VAL A 56 4.68 6.38 1.58
C VAL A 56 6.20 6.52 1.61
N LEU A 57 6.70 7.65 1.11
CA LEU A 57 8.09 8.05 1.24
C LEU A 57 8.32 8.57 2.66
N LEU A 58 9.29 7.99 3.35
CA LEU A 58 9.62 8.30 4.73
C LEU A 58 10.99 8.95 4.83
N GLU A 59 11.11 9.95 5.70
CA GLU A 59 12.37 10.52 6.17
C GLU A 59 12.51 10.29 7.69
N LEU A 60 13.76 10.16 8.13
CA LEU A 60 14.10 9.99 9.54
C LEU A 60 14.82 11.24 10.04
N ASP A 61 14.40 11.75 11.20
CA ASP A 61 15.13 12.78 11.94
C ASP A 61 15.26 12.32 13.39
N GLY A 62 16.45 11.83 13.77
CA GLY A 62 16.66 11.16 15.04
C GLY A 62 15.74 9.95 15.21
N ASP A 63 14.89 9.99 16.23
CA ASP A 63 13.90 8.95 16.55
C ASP A 63 12.52 9.19 15.88
N ASP A 64 12.35 10.33 15.20
CA ASP A 64 11.10 10.70 14.54
C ASP A 64 11.05 10.17 13.09
N ILE A 65 9.82 9.85 12.65
CA ILE A 65 9.54 9.30 11.32
C ILE A 65 8.52 10.20 10.63
N TYR A 66 8.92 10.81 9.52
CA TYR A 66 8.07 11.72 8.76
C TYR A 66 7.61 11.09 7.45
N ALA A 67 6.30 11.20 7.16
CA ALA A 67 5.78 10.94 5.83
C ALA A 67 5.94 12.20 4.98
N VAL A 68 6.80 12.14 3.96
CA VAL A 68 7.17 13.32 3.14
C VAL A 68 6.67 13.23 1.70
N GLY A 69 6.06 12.11 1.30
CA GLY A 69 5.50 11.93 -0.02
C GLY A 69 4.85 10.57 -0.22
N VAL A 70 4.30 10.31 -1.41
CA VAL A 70 3.69 9.03 -1.78
C VAL A 70 4.06 8.69 -3.22
N PHE A 71 4.57 7.49 -3.44
CA PHE A 71 4.71 6.90 -4.77
C PHE A 71 3.41 6.15 -5.13
N GLY A 72 2.84 6.50 -6.28
CA GLY A 72 1.54 5.98 -6.74
C GLY A 72 0.37 6.85 -6.29
N LEU A 73 -0.79 6.66 -6.94
CA LEU A 73 -2.02 7.38 -6.64
C LEU A 73 -2.87 6.56 -5.65
N ILE A 74 -3.31 7.18 -4.57
CA ILE A 74 -4.20 6.54 -3.61
C ILE A 74 -5.55 6.31 -4.28
N PHE A 75 -6.10 5.09 -4.11
CA PHE A 75 -7.38 4.73 -4.71
C PHE A 75 -8.49 5.74 -4.35
N GLY A 76 -9.31 6.09 -5.33
CA GLY A 76 -10.43 7.01 -5.16
C GLY A 76 -10.05 8.49 -5.15
N ARG A 77 -8.78 8.83 -5.43
CA ARG A 77 -8.31 10.21 -5.55
C ARG A 77 -7.84 10.50 -6.97
N TYR A 78 -7.97 11.76 -7.39
CA TYR A 78 -7.34 12.28 -8.62
C TYR A 78 -6.01 12.99 -8.34
N ASP A 79 -5.80 13.42 -7.10
CA ASP A 79 -4.58 14.03 -6.56
C ASP A 79 -4.40 13.55 -5.11
N ASN A 80 -3.20 13.16 -4.71
CA ASN A 80 -2.96 12.67 -3.35
C ASN A 80 -3.08 13.78 -2.29
N LEU A 81 -2.85 15.04 -2.65
CA LEU A 81 -2.87 16.18 -1.74
C LEU A 81 -4.23 16.88 -1.67
N GLN A 82 -5.11 16.63 -2.64
CA GLN A 82 -6.44 17.23 -2.68
C GLN A 82 -7.50 16.15 -2.40
N GLY A 83 -8.38 16.44 -1.45
CA GLY A 83 -9.55 15.62 -1.10
C GLY A 83 -10.83 16.37 -1.39
#